data_AF-A0A820LWI1-F1
#
_entry.id   AF-A0A820LWI1-F1
#
_cell.length_a   1.000
_cell.length_b   1.000
_cell.length_c   1.000
_cell.angle_alpha   90.00
_cell.angle_beta   90.00
_cell.angle_gamma   90.00
#
_symmetry.space_group_name_H-M   'P 1'
#
loop_
_entity.id
_entity.type
_entity.pdbx_description
1 polymer ?
#
loop_
_entity_poly.entity_id
_entity_poly.type
_entity_poly.pdbx_seq_one_letter_code
_entity_poly.pdbx_strand_id
1 'polypeptide(L)'
;MSHNKRKSNVIEPEVEKVELTTEKRSKIDLTTNDFLRLNDIDFIETNYQNAFQTIADKLINSYELVINEQHFFRLSEIEFYFYHQIRHPDTFAHRHPEQQYHSNWYFHRQGTSPTAGYKAGTYKGLDLTFNSLNDLSYGGILIRSIENKQTGQIHEGSCLVVDAILNLCNSKTINELVENKLN
;
A
#
# COMPACT_ATOMS: atom_id res chain seq x y z
N MET A 1 43.80 31.77 -54.09
CA MET A 1 42.55 32.26 -53.47
C MET A 1 42.11 31.24 -52.44
N SER A 2 42.29 31.59 -51.17
CA SER A 2 42.13 30.69 -50.02
C SER A 2 40.65 30.41 -49.72
N HIS A 3 40.32 29.14 -49.52
CA HIS A 3 39.01 28.65 -49.11
C HIS A 3 38.78 28.95 -47.62
N ASN A 4 37.65 29.59 -47.27
CA ASN A 4 37.23 29.73 -45.89
C ASN A 4 35.80 29.17 -45.71
N LYS A 5 35.70 27.90 -45.32
CA LYS A 5 34.45 27.29 -44.85
C LYS A 5 34.31 27.56 -43.36
N ARG A 6 33.34 28.40 -42.98
CA ARG A 6 32.92 28.59 -41.58
C ARG A 6 32.33 27.27 -41.06
N LYS A 7 32.94 26.67 -40.03
CA LYS A 7 32.32 25.61 -39.23
C LYS A 7 31.38 26.27 -38.21
N SER A 8 30.11 25.93 -38.26
CA SER A 8 29.12 26.27 -37.23
C SER A 8 29.32 25.33 -36.03
N ASN A 9 29.69 25.88 -34.87
CA ASN A 9 29.64 25.14 -33.61
C ASN A 9 28.19 25.07 -33.14
N VAL A 10 27.58 23.89 -33.21
CA VAL A 10 26.34 23.58 -32.51
C VAL A 10 26.73 23.23 -31.08
N ILE A 11 26.27 24.03 -30.13
CA ILE A 11 26.39 23.75 -28.70
C ILE A 11 25.17 22.91 -28.33
N GLU A 12 25.36 21.62 -28.10
CA GLU A 12 24.31 20.78 -27.50
C GLU A 12 24.20 21.12 -26.01
N PRO A 13 22.97 21.23 -25.45
CA PRO A 13 22.81 21.50 -24.03
C PRO A 13 23.21 20.27 -23.22
N GLU A 14 24.05 20.50 -22.22
CA GLU A 14 24.45 19.49 -21.24
C GLU A 14 23.22 19.15 -20.39
N VAL A 15 22.70 17.93 -20.55
CA VAL A 15 21.59 17.42 -19.74
C VAL A 15 22.14 17.17 -18.34
N GLU A 16 21.84 18.08 -17.43
CA GLU A 16 22.16 17.97 -16.01
C GLU A 16 21.53 16.68 -15.47
N LYS A 17 22.38 15.70 -15.13
CA LYS A 17 21.95 14.47 -14.47
C LYS A 17 21.44 14.87 -13.09
N VAL A 18 20.12 14.87 -12.93
CA VAL A 18 19.48 14.96 -11.61
C VAL A 18 19.94 13.72 -10.84
N GLU A 19 20.87 13.95 -9.92
CA GLU A 19 21.33 12.95 -8.98
C GLU A 19 20.16 12.65 -8.04
N LEU A 20 19.45 11.54 -8.31
CA LEU A 20 18.43 11.01 -7.42
C LEU A 20 19.09 10.78 -6.07
N THR A 21 18.78 11.65 -5.11
CA THR A 21 19.16 11.49 -3.71
C THR A 21 18.68 10.11 -3.28
N THR A 22 19.63 9.18 -3.09
CA THR A 22 19.35 7.84 -2.59
C THR A 22 19.00 7.96 -1.13
N GLU A 23 17.76 8.33 -0.85
CA GLU A 23 17.20 8.12 0.48
C GLU A 23 17.35 6.63 0.80
N LYS A 24 17.97 6.37 1.96
CA LYS A 24 18.29 5.01 2.38
C LYS A 24 16.98 4.30 2.71
N ARG A 25 16.49 3.49 1.77
CA ARG A 25 15.33 2.61 2.00
C ARG A 25 15.64 1.66 3.14
N SER A 26 14.74 1.58 4.11
CA SER A 26 14.75 0.58 5.17
C SER A 26 13.41 -0.11 5.23
N LYS A 27 13.40 -1.43 5.44
CA LYS A 27 12.17 -2.14 5.78
C LYS A 27 11.60 -1.54 7.07
N ILE A 28 10.27 -1.48 7.15
CA ILE A 28 9.59 -1.03 8.37
C ILE A 28 9.93 -2.03 9.48
N ASP A 29 10.49 -1.51 10.58
CA ASP A 29 10.63 -2.28 11.82
C ASP A 29 9.31 -2.22 12.60
N LEU A 30 8.54 -3.30 12.52
CA LEU A 30 7.25 -3.41 13.18
C LEU A 30 7.36 -3.50 14.71
N THR A 31 8.55 -3.78 15.27
CA THR A 31 8.75 -3.81 16.74
C THR A 31 8.89 -2.42 17.33
N THR A 32 9.30 -1.44 16.52
CA THR A 32 9.51 -0.05 16.95
C THR A 32 8.50 0.92 16.33
N ASN A 33 7.73 0.49 15.32
CA ASN A 33 6.83 1.35 14.56
C ASN A 33 5.37 0.89 14.68
N ASP A 34 4.72 1.32 15.76
CA ASP A 34 3.38 0.88 16.14
C ASP A 34 2.25 1.83 15.67
N PHE A 35 2.48 2.58 14.58
CA PHE A 35 1.54 3.61 14.11
C PHE A 35 0.24 3.05 13.50
N LEU A 36 0.17 1.72 13.30
CA LEU A 36 -1.03 0.98 12.88
C LEU A 36 -1.80 0.43 14.08
N ARG A 37 -1.47 0.85 15.30
CA ARG A 37 -2.28 0.63 16.49
C ARG A 37 -2.81 1.94 17.01
N LEU A 38 -4.13 2.03 17.06
CA LEU A 38 -4.82 3.20 17.58
C LEU A 38 -4.87 3.12 19.10
N ASN A 39 -4.26 4.09 19.76
CA ASN A 39 -4.54 4.33 21.17
C ASN A 39 -5.84 5.16 21.30
N ASP A 40 -6.96 4.49 21.07
CA ASP A 40 -8.28 5.12 20.88
C ASP A 40 -9.14 5.18 22.15
N ILE A 41 -8.50 5.30 23.32
CA ILE A 41 -9.21 5.56 24.58
C ILE A 41 -9.98 6.87 24.42
N ASP A 42 -11.28 6.82 24.72
CA ASP A 42 -12.20 7.97 24.67
C ASP A 42 -12.24 8.69 23.31
N PHE A 43 -11.82 8.03 22.22
CA PHE A 43 -11.95 8.60 20.89
C PHE A 43 -13.41 8.87 20.57
N ILE A 44 -13.67 10.11 20.18
CA ILE A 44 -14.86 10.47 19.42
C ILE A 44 -14.55 10.40 17.92
N GLU A 45 -15.57 10.55 17.09
CA GLU A 45 -15.45 10.46 15.63
C GLU A 45 -14.28 11.30 15.09
N THR A 46 -14.21 12.59 15.45
CA THR A 46 -13.12 13.50 15.02
C THR A 46 -11.71 12.98 15.35
N ASN A 47 -11.54 12.22 16.44
CA ASN A 47 -10.25 11.60 16.75
C ASN A 47 -9.91 10.49 15.77
N TYR A 48 -10.89 9.68 15.35
CA TYR A 48 -10.70 8.68 14.30
C TYR A 48 -10.33 9.34 12.97
N GLN A 49 -11.01 10.41 12.53
CA GLN A 49 -10.61 11.12 11.31
C GLN A 49 -9.15 11.60 11.39
N ASN A 50 -8.75 12.21 12.50
CA ASN A 50 -7.38 12.71 12.67
C ASN A 50 -6.36 11.57 12.67
N ALA A 51 -6.68 10.44 13.30
CA ALA A 51 -5.81 9.26 13.31
C ALA A 51 -5.69 8.66 11.90
N PHE A 52 -6.78 8.50 11.18
CA PHE A 52 -6.77 8.00 9.80
C PHE A 52 -6.00 8.93 8.88
N GLN A 53 -6.19 10.25 9.01
CA GLN A 53 -5.41 11.25 8.27
C GLN A 53 -3.91 11.12 8.56
N THR A 54 -3.53 10.97 9.83
CA THR A 54 -2.12 10.81 10.23
C THR A 54 -1.52 9.54 9.64
N ILE A 55 -2.25 8.42 9.66
CA ILE A 55 -1.81 7.16 9.05
C ILE A 55 -1.70 7.32 7.53
N ALA A 56 -2.69 7.93 6.89
CA ALA A 56 -2.73 8.16 5.45
C ALA A 56 -1.56 9.01 4.97
N ASP A 57 -1.29 10.13 5.66
CA ASP A 57 -0.19 11.02 5.33
C ASP A 57 1.16 10.29 5.37
N LYS A 58 1.36 9.43 6.37
CA LYS A 58 2.56 8.58 6.44
C LYS A 58 2.61 7.56 5.30
N LEU A 59 1.54 6.80 5.09
CA LEU A 59 1.48 5.74 4.09
C LEU A 59 1.69 6.26 2.66
N ILE A 60 1.10 7.39 2.32
CA ILE A 60 1.12 7.94 0.95
C ILE A 60 2.42 8.72 0.67
N ASN A 61 3.00 9.37 1.69
CA ASN A 61 4.12 10.30 1.47
C ASN A 61 5.47 9.77 1.98
N SER A 62 5.49 8.76 2.85
CA SER A 62 6.72 8.30 3.52
C SER A 62 6.99 6.80 3.40
N TYR A 63 6.08 6.04 2.80
CA TYR A 63 6.26 4.60 2.59
C TYR A 63 6.05 4.21 1.12
N GLU A 64 6.68 3.09 0.76
CA GLU A 64 6.54 2.45 -0.54
C GLU A 64 6.03 1.03 -0.32
N LEU A 65 5.10 0.57 -1.17
CA LEU A 65 4.82 -0.85 -1.33
C LEU A 65 5.96 -1.46 -2.14
N VAL A 66 6.62 -2.48 -1.59
CA VAL A 66 7.77 -3.13 -2.22
C VAL A 66 7.42 -4.56 -2.59
N ILE A 67 7.62 -4.92 -3.85
CA ILE A 67 7.37 -6.27 -4.38
C ILE A 67 8.68 -6.87 -4.86
N ASN A 68 9.00 -8.07 -4.37
CA ASN A 68 10.23 -8.82 -4.66
C ASN A 68 11.53 -8.02 -4.44
N GLU A 69 11.53 -7.03 -3.54
CA GLU A 69 12.67 -6.12 -3.28
C GLU A 69 13.16 -5.31 -4.49
N GLN A 70 12.44 -5.35 -5.61
CA GLN A 70 12.86 -4.80 -6.89
C GLN A 70 11.87 -3.78 -7.45
N HIS A 71 10.58 -3.91 -7.12
CA HIS A 71 9.53 -3.03 -7.61
C HIS A 71 9.04 -2.16 -6.46
N PHE A 72 9.09 -0.83 -6.66
CA PHE A 72 8.74 0.16 -5.63
C PHE A 72 7.52 0.92 -6.11
N PHE A 73 6.50 0.98 -5.25
CA PHE A 73 5.24 1.62 -5.57
C PHE A 73 4.89 2.67 -4.53
N ARG A 74 4.49 3.85 -4.99
CA ARG A 74 3.77 4.80 -4.15
C ARG A 74 2.32 4.34 -4.00
N LEU A 75 1.77 4.47 -2.80
CA LEU A 75 0.33 4.36 -2.58
C LEU A 75 -0.32 5.67 -3.01
N SER A 76 -1.26 5.62 -3.96
CA SER A 76 -1.89 6.82 -4.52
C SER A 76 -3.31 7.04 -4.01
N GLU A 77 -4.02 5.97 -3.66
CA GLU A 77 -5.36 6.02 -3.07
C GLU A 77 -5.52 4.86 -2.09
N ILE A 78 -6.03 5.15 -0.90
CA ILE A 78 -6.35 4.18 0.14
C ILE A 78 -7.71 4.48 0.75
N GLU A 79 -8.36 3.47 1.31
CA GLU A 79 -9.67 3.59 1.96
C GLU A 79 -9.65 2.87 3.31
N PHE A 80 -10.14 3.54 4.35
CA PHE A 80 -10.14 3.01 5.71
C PHE A 80 -11.48 2.33 6.02
N TYR A 81 -11.40 1.13 6.57
CA TYR A 81 -12.51 0.45 7.20
C TYR A 81 -12.12 0.08 8.62
N PHE A 82 -12.90 0.52 9.60
CA PHE A 82 -12.62 0.27 11.00
C PHE A 82 -13.88 -0.11 11.75
N TYR A 83 -13.90 -1.27 12.38
CA TYR A 83 -15.02 -1.68 13.22
C TYR A 83 -14.58 -1.80 14.67
N HIS A 84 -15.24 -1.01 15.52
CA HIS A 84 -15.28 -1.20 16.95
C HIS A 84 -16.74 -1.18 17.40
N GLN A 85 -17.17 -2.19 18.18
CA GLN A 85 -18.59 -2.45 18.46
C GLN A 85 -19.34 -1.26 19.09
N ILE A 86 -18.68 -0.48 19.96
CA ILE A 86 -19.31 0.62 20.69
C ILE A 86 -18.98 1.98 20.07
N ARG A 87 -17.68 2.29 19.94
CA ARG A 87 -17.19 3.62 19.53
C ARG A 87 -17.30 3.93 18.02
N HIS A 88 -17.13 2.94 17.14
CA HIS A 88 -17.07 3.19 15.69
C HIS A 88 -17.53 1.94 14.89
N PRO A 89 -18.85 1.68 14.80
CA PRO A 89 -19.38 0.44 14.22
C PRO A 89 -19.53 0.52 12.69
N ASP A 90 -18.43 0.58 11.94
CA ASP A 90 -18.47 0.56 10.48
C ASP A 90 -19.02 -0.77 9.93
N THR A 91 -20.22 -0.72 9.35
CA THR A 91 -20.89 -1.90 8.81
C THR A 91 -20.30 -2.42 7.51
N PHE A 92 -19.41 -1.66 6.85
CA PHE A 92 -18.74 -2.07 5.61
C PHE A 92 -17.42 -2.79 5.87
N ALA A 93 -16.87 -2.69 7.07
CA ALA A 93 -15.68 -3.45 7.45
C ALA A 93 -15.91 -4.96 7.31
N HIS A 94 -14.92 -5.64 6.73
CA HIS A 94 -14.97 -7.07 6.47
C HIS A 94 -15.11 -7.90 7.76
N ARG A 95 -14.46 -7.47 8.86
CA ARG A 95 -14.46 -8.15 10.16
C ARG A 95 -13.98 -9.60 10.08
N HIS A 96 -13.04 -9.87 9.17
CA HIS A 96 -12.34 -11.15 9.15
C HIS A 96 -11.38 -11.23 10.35
N PRO A 97 -11.20 -12.39 11.02
CA PRO A 97 -10.33 -12.52 12.18
C PRO A 97 -8.89 -12.01 11.99
N GLU A 98 -8.33 -12.12 10.78
CA GLU A 98 -6.99 -11.59 10.47
C GLU A 98 -6.89 -10.06 10.60
N GLN A 99 -8.01 -9.33 10.41
CA GLN A 99 -8.06 -7.87 10.59
C GLN A 99 -8.12 -7.45 12.07
N GLN A 100 -8.15 -8.40 13.02
CA GLN A 100 -7.98 -8.12 14.45
C GLN A 100 -6.52 -7.83 14.81
N TYR A 101 -5.59 -8.23 13.96
CA TYR A 101 -4.17 -7.98 14.12
C TYR A 101 -3.77 -6.75 13.30
N HIS A 102 -2.77 -6.01 13.75
CA HIS A 102 -2.21 -4.90 12.98
C HIS A 102 -0.97 -5.33 12.20
N SER A 103 -0.57 -4.50 11.23
CA SER A 103 0.66 -4.64 10.47
C SER A 103 0.78 -5.90 9.61
N ASN A 104 -0.35 -6.52 9.25
CA ASN A 104 -0.40 -7.67 8.35
C ASN A 104 -0.95 -7.27 6.97
N TRP A 105 -0.56 -8.03 5.96
CA TRP A 105 -1.22 -8.01 4.66
C TRP A 105 -2.47 -8.88 4.70
N TYR A 106 -3.62 -8.34 4.31
CA TYR A 106 -4.88 -9.06 4.27
C TYR A 106 -5.48 -9.01 2.86
N PHE A 107 -5.44 -10.13 2.14
CA PHE A 107 -6.20 -10.27 0.91
C PHE A 107 -7.66 -10.53 1.22
N HIS A 108 -8.57 -9.84 0.52
CA HIS A 108 -10.01 -9.96 0.75
C HIS A 108 -10.49 -11.41 0.62
N ARG A 109 -11.26 -11.87 1.62
CA ARG A 109 -11.86 -13.21 1.66
C ARG A 109 -13.34 -13.20 1.33
N GLN A 110 -13.86 -14.35 0.89
CA GLN A 110 -15.28 -14.55 0.53
C GLN A 110 -16.23 -14.54 1.73
N GLY A 111 -15.70 -14.54 2.96
CA GLY A 111 -16.47 -14.48 4.19
C GLY A 111 -15.58 -14.24 5.40
N THR A 112 -16.15 -14.36 6.59
CA THR A 112 -15.48 -14.12 7.88
C THR A 112 -14.93 -15.39 8.54
N SER A 113 -15.13 -16.56 7.95
CA SER A 113 -14.52 -17.80 8.43
C SER A 113 -13.00 -17.76 8.23
N PRO A 114 -12.18 -18.21 9.19
CA PRO A 114 -10.73 -18.34 9.01
C PRO A 114 -10.33 -19.21 7.81
N THR A 115 -11.21 -20.12 7.38
CA THR A 115 -11.01 -21.00 6.22
C THR A 115 -11.61 -20.46 4.93
N ALA A 116 -12.17 -19.23 4.93
CA ALA A 116 -12.77 -18.65 3.75
C ALA A 116 -11.70 -18.42 2.67
N GLY A 117 -12.01 -18.86 1.44
CA GLY A 117 -11.15 -18.61 0.28
C GLY A 117 -11.07 -17.13 -0.07
N TYR A 118 -10.09 -16.78 -0.90
CA TYR A 118 -9.89 -15.42 -1.37
C TYR A 118 -10.95 -15.00 -2.40
N LYS A 119 -11.27 -13.71 -2.44
CA LYS A 119 -12.06 -13.12 -3.53
C LYS A 119 -11.26 -13.15 -4.83
N ALA A 120 -11.95 -13.23 -5.96
CA ALA A 120 -11.37 -13.27 -7.30
C ALA A 120 -12.03 -12.24 -8.23
N GLY A 121 -11.54 -12.13 -9.47
CA GLY A 121 -12.08 -11.21 -10.46
C GLY A 121 -11.95 -9.75 -10.01
N THR A 122 -13.03 -8.96 -10.18
CA THR A 122 -13.07 -7.54 -9.81
C THR A 122 -13.22 -7.30 -8.31
N TYR A 123 -13.45 -8.35 -7.52
CA TYR A 123 -13.66 -8.25 -6.07
C TYR A 123 -12.40 -8.50 -5.23
N LYS A 124 -11.24 -8.65 -5.88
CA LYS A 124 -9.95 -8.74 -5.18
C LYS A 124 -9.64 -7.39 -4.50
N GLY A 125 -8.98 -7.48 -3.37
CA GLY A 125 -8.46 -6.34 -2.63
C GLY A 125 -7.33 -6.78 -1.71
N LEU A 126 -6.48 -5.83 -1.37
CA LEU A 126 -5.39 -5.98 -0.42
C LEU A 126 -5.50 -4.86 0.60
N ASP A 127 -5.63 -5.24 1.86
CA ASP A 127 -5.60 -4.32 2.98
C ASP A 127 -4.26 -4.42 3.71
N LEU A 128 -3.82 -3.28 4.24
CA LEU A 128 -2.89 -3.26 5.37
C LEU A 128 -3.71 -3.21 6.66
N THR A 129 -3.54 -4.19 7.53
CA THR A 129 -4.37 -4.27 8.74
C THR A 129 -3.89 -3.32 9.83
N PHE A 130 -4.83 -2.83 10.62
CA PHE A 130 -4.60 -1.96 11.77
C PHE A 130 -5.66 -2.27 12.83
N ASN A 131 -5.42 -1.92 14.09
CA ASN A 131 -6.40 -2.19 15.15
C ASN A 131 -6.33 -1.17 16.28
N SER A 132 -7.23 -1.29 17.25
CA SER A 132 -7.11 -0.65 18.55
C SER A 132 -6.05 -1.34 19.39
N LEU A 133 -5.29 -0.54 20.13
CA LEU A 133 -4.38 -1.01 21.18
C LEU A 133 -5.13 -1.58 22.38
N ASN A 134 -6.32 -1.05 22.65
CA ASN A 134 -7.02 -1.22 23.93
C ASN A 134 -8.16 -2.23 23.88
N ASP A 135 -8.77 -2.41 22.71
CA ASP A 135 -10.01 -3.18 22.56
C ASP A 135 -10.03 -4.06 21.32
N LEU A 136 -10.91 -5.06 21.33
CA LEU A 136 -11.21 -5.86 20.15
C LEU A 136 -11.81 -4.97 19.06
N SER A 137 -11.14 -4.93 17.93
CA SER A 137 -11.53 -4.16 16.76
C SER A 137 -11.04 -4.86 15.50
N TYR A 138 -11.53 -4.41 14.35
CA TYR A 138 -11.15 -4.94 13.04
C TYR A 138 -10.82 -3.76 12.14
N GLY A 139 -9.61 -3.69 11.62
CA GLY A 139 -9.19 -2.60 10.74
C GLY A 139 -8.50 -3.10 9.48
N GLY A 140 -8.91 -2.53 8.36
CA GLY A 140 -8.29 -2.72 7.06
C GLY A 140 -8.14 -1.40 6.33
N ILE A 141 -6.94 -1.13 5.83
CA ILE A 141 -6.66 0.01 4.93
C ILE A 141 -6.53 -0.56 3.52
N LEU A 142 -7.62 -0.49 2.76
CA LEU A 142 -7.68 -0.99 1.39
C LEU A 142 -6.77 -0.14 0.50
N ILE A 143 -5.86 -0.80 -0.22
CA ILE A 143 -5.06 -0.14 -1.25
C ILE A 143 -5.87 -0.10 -2.55
N ARG A 144 -6.25 1.11 -2.97
CA ARG A 144 -7.11 1.32 -4.14
C ARG A 144 -6.32 1.64 -5.40
N SER A 145 -5.20 2.34 -5.28
CA SER A 145 -4.31 2.57 -6.42
C SER A 145 -2.85 2.67 -6.00
N ILE A 146 -1.97 2.26 -6.91
CA ILE A 146 -0.52 2.33 -6.76
C ILE A 146 0.13 2.89 -8.01
N GLU A 147 1.21 3.63 -7.84
CA GLU A 147 2.05 4.17 -8.92
C GLU A 147 3.44 3.55 -8.86
N ASN A 148 3.89 2.94 -9.95
CA ASN A 148 5.23 2.39 -10.07
C ASN A 148 6.27 3.52 -10.12
N LYS A 149 7.18 3.57 -9.16
CA LYS A 149 8.18 4.64 -9.05
C LYS A 149 9.22 4.65 -10.16
N GLN A 150 9.43 3.52 -10.83
CA GLN A 150 10.38 3.41 -11.93
C GLN A 150 9.77 3.76 -13.28
N THR A 151 8.50 3.43 -13.51
CA THR A 151 7.86 3.59 -14.83
C THR A 151 6.81 4.69 -14.87
N GLY A 152 6.33 5.18 -13.72
CA GLY A 152 5.19 6.09 -13.62
C GLY A 152 3.84 5.44 -13.95
N GLN A 153 3.80 4.12 -14.19
CA GLN A 153 2.55 3.41 -14.47
C GLN A 153 1.66 3.39 -13.23
N ILE A 154 0.40 3.77 -13.41
CA ILE A 154 -0.61 3.73 -12.34
C ILE A 154 -1.52 2.51 -12.55
N HIS A 155 -1.76 1.78 -11.46
CA HIS A 155 -2.77 0.72 -11.39
C HIS A 155 -3.95 1.23 -10.54
N GLU A 156 -5.04 1.63 -11.20
CA GLU A 156 -6.21 2.24 -10.55
C GLU A 156 -7.34 1.22 -10.34
N GLY A 157 -7.65 0.92 -9.09
CA GLY A 157 -8.65 -0.07 -8.69
C GLY A 157 -8.04 -1.21 -7.87
N SER A 158 -8.67 -1.56 -6.76
CA SER A 158 -8.16 -2.58 -5.82
C SER A 158 -7.85 -3.92 -6.47
N CYS A 159 -8.65 -4.33 -7.47
CA CYS A 159 -8.43 -5.57 -8.19
C CYS A 159 -7.21 -5.50 -9.13
N LEU A 160 -6.96 -4.34 -9.74
CA LEU A 160 -5.80 -4.11 -10.60
C LEU A 160 -4.50 -3.99 -9.81
N VAL A 161 -4.56 -3.43 -8.60
CA VAL A 161 -3.46 -3.47 -7.62
C VAL A 161 -3.07 -4.93 -7.35
N VAL A 162 -4.05 -5.79 -7.03
CA VAL A 162 -3.79 -7.21 -6.79
C VAL A 162 -3.27 -7.92 -8.05
N ASP A 163 -3.82 -7.63 -9.23
CA ASP A 163 -3.34 -8.22 -10.49
C ASP A 163 -1.89 -7.81 -10.80
N ALA A 164 -1.50 -6.57 -10.52
CA ALA A 164 -0.11 -6.13 -10.65
C ALA A 164 0.82 -6.93 -9.73
N ILE A 165 0.43 -7.14 -8.47
CA ILE A 165 1.18 -7.95 -7.50
C ILE A 165 1.32 -9.39 -8.00
N LEU A 166 0.22 -10.03 -8.39
CA LEU A 166 0.20 -11.40 -8.89
C LEU A 166 1.12 -11.58 -10.11
N ASN A 167 1.05 -10.66 -11.07
CA ASN A 167 1.89 -10.69 -12.25
C ASN A 167 3.38 -10.58 -11.91
N LEU A 168 3.76 -9.61 -11.07
CA LEU A 168 5.16 -9.43 -10.64
C LEU A 168 5.67 -10.60 -9.82
N CYS A 169 4.79 -11.27 -9.07
CA CYS A 169 5.12 -12.47 -8.34
C CYS A 169 5.00 -13.75 -9.18
N ASN A 170 4.65 -13.70 -10.47
CA ASN A 170 4.42 -14.87 -11.31
C ASN A 170 3.44 -15.88 -10.68
N SER A 171 2.33 -15.40 -10.14
CA SER A 171 1.27 -16.20 -9.53
C SER A 171 -0.05 -15.95 -10.25
N LYS A 172 -0.85 -16.99 -10.52
CA LYS A 172 -2.14 -16.86 -11.22
C LYS A 172 -3.28 -16.49 -10.27
N THR A 173 -3.15 -16.83 -8.99
CA THR A 173 -4.18 -16.59 -7.98
C THR A 173 -3.55 -16.13 -6.67
N ILE A 174 -4.34 -15.46 -5.83
CA ILE A 174 -3.93 -15.09 -4.46
C ILE A 174 -3.54 -16.34 -3.66
N ASN A 175 -4.29 -17.45 -3.83
CA ASN A 175 -3.99 -18.69 -3.13
C ASN A 175 -2.59 -19.21 -3.48
N GLU A 176 -2.26 -19.24 -4.76
CA GLU A 176 -0.93 -19.65 -5.25
C GLU A 176 0.17 -18.73 -4.72
N LEU A 177 -0.07 -17.42 -4.68
CA LEU A 177 0.89 -16.45 -4.15
C LEU A 177 1.18 -16.73 -2.66
N VAL A 178 0.12 -16.85 -1.86
CA VAL A 178 0.25 -17.02 -0.40
C VAL A 178 0.89 -18.36 -0.08
N GLU A 179 0.40 -19.47 -0.64
CA GLU A 179 0.86 -20.80 -0.31
C GLU A 179 2.31 -21.08 -0.74
N ASN A 180 2.75 -20.51 -1.87
CA ASN A 180 4.04 -20.87 -2.46
C ASN A 180 5.15 -19.84 -2.24
N LYS A 181 4.82 -18.61 -1.84
CA LYS A 181 5.80 -17.49 -1.82
C LYS A 181 5.77 -16.64 -0.56
N LEU A 182 4.70 -16.69 0.24
CA LEU A 182 4.59 -15.90 1.48
C LEU A 182 4.57 -16.75 2.75
N ASN A 183 4.37 -18.07 2.62
CA ASN A 183 4.47 -19.05 3.71
C ASN A 183 5.90 -19.59 3.89
#